data_AF-A0A349Z933-F1
#
_entry.id   AF-A0A349Z933-F1
#
_cell.length_a   1.000
_cell.length_b   1.000
_cell.length_c   1.000
_cell.angle_alpha   90.00
_cell.angle_beta   90.00
_cell.angle_gamma   90.00
#
_symmetry.space_group_name_H-M   'P 1'
#
loop_
_entity.id
_entity.type
_entity.pdbx_description
1 polymer ?
#
loop_
_entity_poly.entity_id
_entity_poly.type
_entity_poly.pdbx_seq_one_letter_code
_entity_poly.pdbx_strand_id
1 'polypeptide(L)'
;MNFKTISQIDPGNTESWRDSVFITIDIDWCHDDVLTHAIDLLERADVAATWFVTNETPLLQRLRANPKFELGIHPNFNRLLAGLAEPPETAASVIDSILQIVPEAKAVRSHSMTQNSQLLNLFKERGLRFDCNHFIPHQANYQLTPFRIWNGLIKIPYFWEDDLHCIDKIDFNPSQWLKCDSLNVFDFHPIHLFLNTHDLELYEATRDLHYQPALLKSRANTQQEGAREWLLTLIHQHIPQP
;
A
#
# COMPACT_ATOMS: atom_id res chain seq x y z
N MET A 1 16.76 -5.94 -9.30
CA MET A 1 15.31 -6.11 -9.16
C MET A 1 14.57 -5.05 -9.94
N ASN A 2 13.47 -5.41 -10.61
CA ASN A 2 12.59 -4.46 -11.30
C ASN A 2 11.40 -4.06 -10.43
N PHE A 3 10.91 -2.83 -10.55
CA PHE A 3 9.66 -2.41 -9.92
C PHE A 3 8.46 -2.81 -10.79
N LYS A 4 7.44 -3.42 -10.17
CA LYS A 4 6.26 -3.95 -10.83
C LYS A 4 4.98 -3.64 -10.04
N THR A 5 3.83 -3.72 -10.69
CA THR A 5 2.51 -3.56 -10.04
C THR A 5 1.90 -4.92 -9.69
N ILE A 6 0.97 -4.94 -8.74
CA ILE A 6 0.36 -6.17 -8.21
C ILE A 6 -0.30 -7.02 -9.32
N SER A 7 -1.00 -6.38 -10.26
CA SER A 7 -1.71 -7.08 -11.33
C SER A 7 -0.81 -7.77 -12.36
N GLN A 8 0.50 -7.49 -12.33
CA GLN A 8 1.49 -8.20 -13.15
C GLN A 8 1.87 -9.56 -12.58
N ILE A 9 1.50 -9.88 -11.34
CA ILE A 9 1.83 -11.14 -10.68
C ILE A 9 0.99 -12.28 -11.25
N ASP A 10 1.65 -13.36 -11.64
CA ASP A 10 1.03 -14.66 -11.93
C ASP A 10 1.71 -15.76 -11.09
N PRO A 11 0.99 -16.41 -10.16
CA PRO A 11 1.52 -17.54 -9.39
C PRO A 11 2.06 -18.69 -10.25
N GLY A 12 1.54 -18.86 -11.47
CA GLY A 12 2.01 -19.89 -12.41
C GLY A 12 3.30 -19.53 -13.15
N ASN A 13 3.73 -18.27 -13.09
CA ASN A 13 4.94 -17.78 -13.74
C ASN A 13 5.83 -17.07 -12.72
N THR A 14 6.88 -17.73 -12.24
CA THR A 14 7.76 -17.17 -11.20
C THR A 14 8.52 -15.93 -11.65
N GLU A 15 8.79 -15.76 -12.95
CA GLU A 15 9.44 -14.57 -13.51
C GLU A 15 8.56 -13.31 -13.38
N SER A 16 7.25 -13.49 -13.17
CA SER A 16 6.34 -12.36 -12.97
C SER A 16 6.61 -11.62 -11.65
N TRP A 17 7.13 -12.31 -10.61
CA TRP A 17 7.31 -11.73 -9.27
C TRP A 17 8.68 -11.91 -8.64
N ARG A 18 9.49 -12.89 -9.07
CA ARG A 18 10.89 -13.02 -8.62
C ARG A 18 11.74 -11.86 -9.11
N ASP A 19 12.83 -11.60 -8.40
CA ASP A 19 13.77 -10.50 -8.65
C ASP A 19 13.04 -9.17 -8.93
N SER A 20 11.92 -8.96 -8.25
CA SER A 20 11.06 -7.79 -8.42
C SER A 20 10.67 -7.22 -7.07
N VAL A 21 10.42 -5.91 -7.04
CA VAL A 21 9.90 -5.18 -5.88
C VAL A 21 8.54 -4.60 -6.25
N PHE A 22 7.60 -4.74 -5.34
CA PHE A 22 6.24 -4.24 -5.47
C PHE A 22 6.02 -3.17 -4.39
N ILE A 23 6.07 -1.91 -4.81
CA ILE A 23 5.71 -0.79 -3.93
C ILE A 23 4.19 -0.66 -3.97
N THR A 24 3.57 -0.72 -2.80
CA THR A 24 2.15 -0.48 -2.61
C THR A 24 1.94 0.73 -1.72
N ILE A 25 0.90 1.51 -2.00
CA ILE A 25 0.56 2.73 -1.28
C ILE A 25 -0.90 2.68 -0.84
N ASP A 26 -1.15 2.63 0.46
CA ASP A 26 -2.48 2.76 1.03
C ASP A 26 -2.78 4.26 1.26
N ILE A 27 -3.76 4.81 0.53
CA ILE A 27 -3.98 6.28 0.48
C ILE A 27 -4.49 6.85 1.82
N ASP A 28 -5.26 6.06 2.57
CA ASP A 28 -5.69 6.36 3.94
C ASP A 28 -6.30 7.76 4.16
N TRP A 29 -7.17 8.16 3.23
CA TRP A 29 -7.91 9.43 3.28
C TRP A 29 -6.99 10.65 3.50
N CYS A 30 -5.76 10.62 3.01
CA CYS A 30 -4.85 11.75 3.16
C CYS A 30 -5.30 12.98 2.34
N HIS A 31 -4.84 14.16 2.75
CA HIS A 31 -5.07 15.40 2.03
C HIS A 31 -4.38 15.38 0.65
N ASP A 32 -4.95 16.06 -0.36
CA ASP A 32 -4.41 16.06 -1.74
C ASP A 32 -2.94 16.49 -1.83
N ASP A 33 -2.49 17.51 -1.11
CA ASP A 33 -1.06 17.89 -1.05
C ASP A 33 -0.15 16.80 -0.47
N VAL A 34 -0.65 16.01 0.49
CA VAL A 34 0.07 14.88 1.09
C VAL A 34 0.16 13.75 0.07
N LEU A 35 -0.95 13.42 -0.62
CA LEU A 35 -0.97 12.46 -1.71
C LEU A 35 -0.05 12.89 -2.86
N THR A 36 -0.11 14.16 -3.26
CA THR A 36 0.73 14.75 -4.30
C THR A 36 2.21 14.56 -4.00
N HIS A 37 2.62 14.74 -2.74
CA HIS A 37 4.00 14.51 -2.34
C HIS A 37 4.45 13.06 -2.60
N ALA A 38 3.63 12.07 -2.22
CA ALA A 38 3.93 10.66 -2.47
C ALA A 38 3.97 10.34 -3.98
N ILE A 39 3.03 10.89 -4.75
CA ILE A 39 3.00 10.73 -6.22
C ILE A 39 4.29 11.28 -6.84
N ASP A 40 4.68 12.50 -6.46
CA ASP A 40 5.89 13.15 -6.97
C ASP A 40 7.15 12.35 -6.66
N LEU A 41 7.25 11.70 -5.48
CA LEU A 41 8.39 10.85 -5.14
C LEU A 41 8.52 9.67 -6.10
N LEU A 42 7.43 8.95 -6.36
CA LEU A 42 7.44 7.76 -7.21
C LEU A 42 7.54 8.10 -8.70
N GLU A 43 6.92 9.19 -9.16
CA GLU A 43 7.08 9.67 -10.54
C GLU A 43 8.52 10.12 -10.83
N ARG A 44 9.16 10.85 -9.90
CA ARG A 44 10.57 11.25 -10.07
C ARG A 44 11.53 10.07 -10.10
N ALA A 45 11.22 9.02 -9.34
CA ALA A 45 11.97 7.77 -9.35
C ALA A 45 11.70 6.90 -10.59
N ASP A 46 10.66 7.20 -11.36
CA ASP A 46 10.26 6.46 -12.55
C ASP A 46 10.02 4.96 -12.31
N VAL A 47 9.48 4.62 -11.13
CA VAL A 47 9.20 3.23 -10.70
C VAL A 47 7.72 2.89 -10.79
N ALA A 48 7.41 1.59 -10.90
CA ALA A 48 6.04 1.11 -10.85
C ALA A 48 5.54 0.97 -9.41
N ALA A 49 4.24 1.25 -9.20
CA ALA A 49 3.60 1.18 -7.89
C ALA A 49 2.10 0.86 -8.02
N THR A 50 1.52 0.28 -6.96
CA THR A 50 0.07 0.04 -6.86
C THR A 50 -0.52 0.89 -5.75
N TRP A 51 -1.56 1.65 -6.04
CA TRP A 51 -2.19 2.59 -5.11
C TRP A 51 -3.56 2.05 -4.70
N PHE A 52 -3.74 1.74 -3.42
CA PHE A 52 -5.02 1.33 -2.86
C PHE A 52 -5.82 2.56 -2.46
N VAL A 53 -6.85 2.85 -3.26
CA VAL A 53 -7.64 4.08 -3.17
C VAL A 53 -8.67 3.97 -2.06
N THR A 54 -8.79 5.01 -1.23
CA THR A 54 -9.78 5.12 -0.13
C THR A 54 -11.00 6.00 -0.47
N ASN A 55 -10.84 7.00 -1.34
CA ASN A 55 -11.86 8.00 -1.65
C ASN A 55 -11.61 8.65 -3.01
N GLU A 56 -12.63 9.34 -3.51
CA GLU A 56 -12.52 10.16 -4.72
C GLU A 56 -11.63 11.38 -4.44
N THR A 57 -10.78 11.70 -5.42
CA THR A 57 -9.94 12.91 -5.45
C THR A 57 -9.58 13.21 -6.90
N PRO A 58 -9.45 14.49 -7.30
CA PRO A 58 -8.96 14.86 -8.63
C PRO A 58 -7.63 14.19 -9.01
N LEU A 59 -6.80 13.84 -8.02
CA LEU A 59 -5.50 13.20 -8.22
C LEU A 59 -5.60 11.77 -8.79
N LEU A 60 -6.75 11.11 -8.70
CA LEU A 60 -6.95 9.79 -9.31
C LEU A 60 -6.77 9.83 -10.84
N GLN A 61 -7.10 10.96 -11.50
CA GLN A 61 -6.86 11.11 -12.93
C GLN A 61 -5.37 11.11 -13.26
N ARG A 62 -4.55 11.76 -12.43
CA ARG A 62 -3.08 11.76 -12.57
C ARG A 62 -2.52 10.35 -12.39
N LEU A 63 -2.97 9.64 -11.35
CA LEU A 63 -2.56 8.25 -11.11
C LEU A 63 -2.91 7.34 -12.29
N ARG A 64 -4.14 7.44 -12.82
CA ARG A 64 -4.59 6.67 -14.01
C ARG A 64 -3.78 6.98 -15.27
N ALA A 65 -3.38 8.24 -15.44
CA ALA A 65 -2.64 8.66 -16.62
C ALA A 65 -1.21 8.11 -16.65
N ASN A 66 -0.66 7.67 -15.51
CA ASN A 66 0.68 7.10 -15.43
C ASN A 66 0.65 5.59 -15.75
N PRO A 67 1.28 5.12 -16.85
CA PRO A 67 1.25 3.72 -17.24
C PRO A 67 2.02 2.78 -16.31
N LYS A 68 2.84 3.30 -15.38
CA LYS A 68 3.55 2.53 -14.36
C LYS A 68 2.75 2.36 -13.07
N PHE A 69 1.60 3.02 -12.95
CA PHE A 69 0.76 2.95 -11.77
C PHE A 69 -0.47 2.07 -12.00
N GLU A 70 -0.82 1.34 -10.96
CA GLU A 70 -2.05 0.55 -10.86
C GLU A 70 -2.93 1.14 -9.76
N LEU A 71 -4.25 1.17 -9.98
CA LEU A 71 -5.22 1.48 -8.94
C LEU A 71 -5.88 0.20 -8.42
N GLY A 72 -5.78 -0.01 -7.11
CA GLY A 72 -6.56 -0.97 -6.33
C GLY A 72 -7.56 -0.27 -5.41
N ILE A 73 -8.34 -1.04 -4.66
CA ILE A 73 -9.29 -0.51 -3.67
C ILE A 73 -8.80 -0.70 -2.24
N HIS A 74 -9.08 0.28 -1.37
CA HIS A 74 -8.80 0.26 0.06
C HIS A 74 -10.08 0.35 0.92
N PRO A 75 -10.96 -0.66 0.91
CA PRO A 75 -12.24 -0.61 1.62
C PRO A 75 -12.06 -0.63 3.15
N ASN A 76 -12.89 0.17 3.85
CA ASN A 76 -12.89 0.25 5.31
C ASN A 76 -14.09 -0.50 5.91
N PHE A 77 -13.81 -1.61 6.59
CA PHE A 77 -14.83 -2.40 7.27
C PHE A 77 -14.91 -2.14 8.78
N ASN A 78 -14.08 -1.23 9.33
CA ASN A 78 -13.96 -1.03 10.78
C ASN A 78 -15.26 -0.55 11.41
N ARG A 79 -16.07 0.25 10.69
CA ARG A 79 -17.39 0.68 11.17
C ARG A 79 -18.36 -0.49 11.38
N LEU A 80 -18.34 -1.48 10.48
CA LEU A 80 -19.13 -2.70 10.60
C LEU A 80 -18.67 -3.52 11.82
N LEU A 81 -17.35 -3.67 11.99
CA LEU A 81 -16.76 -4.40 13.12
C LEU A 81 -17.02 -3.72 14.47
N ALA A 82 -17.04 -2.39 14.50
CA ALA A 82 -17.33 -1.59 15.69
C ALA A 82 -18.83 -1.55 16.04
N GLY A 83 -19.72 -2.12 15.22
CA GLY A 83 -21.16 -2.02 15.41
C GLY A 83 -21.71 -0.61 15.21
N LEU A 84 -20.98 0.24 14.47
CA LEU A 84 -21.32 1.64 14.21
C LEU A 84 -21.92 1.86 12.82
N ALA A 85 -22.06 0.81 12.03
CA ALA A 85 -22.65 0.87 10.71
C ALA A 85 -24.15 1.17 10.78
N GLU A 86 -24.60 2.10 9.95
CA GLU A 86 -26.01 2.47 9.84
C GLU A 86 -26.60 1.90 8.53
N PRO A 87 -27.85 1.40 8.51
CA PRO A 87 -28.45 0.95 7.26
C PRO A 87 -28.41 2.04 6.17
N PRO A 88 -28.06 1.71 4.92
CA PRO A 88 -27.88 0.37 4.36
C PRO A 88 -26.42 -0.14 4.34
N GLU A 89 -25.52 0.38 5.19
CA GLU A 89 -24.10 0.02 5.22
C GLU A 89 -23.89 -1.48 5.51
N THR A 90 -23.29 -2.16 4.54
CA THR A 90 -22.91 -3.58 4.55
C THR A 90 -21.52 -3.74 3.92
N ALA A 91 -20.87 -4.89 4.15
CA ALA A 91 -19.59 -5.18 3.51
C ALA A 91 -19.66 -5.08 1.97
N ALA A 92 -20.75 -5.57 1.37
CA ALA A 92 -21.02 -5.43 -0.06
C ALA A 92 -21.04 -3.96 -0.48
N SER A 93 -21.84 -3.13 0.19
CA SER A 93 -21.95 -1.70 -0.14
C SER A 93 -20.65 -0.93 0.06
N VAL A 94 -19.81 -1.29 1.04
CA VAL A 94 -18.49 -0.68 1.25
C VAL A 94 -17.59 -0.94 0.04
N ILE A 95 -17.55 -2.17 -0.45
CA ILE A 95 -16.77 -2.54 -1.64
C ILE A 95 -17.36 -1.88 -2.89
N ASP A 96 -18.69 -1.89 -3.04
CA ASP A 96 -19.36 -1.33 -4.21
C ASP A 96 -19.15 0.19 -4.31
N SER A 97 -19.16 0.90 -3.18
CA SER A 97 -18.93 2.35 -3.14
C SER A 97 -17.54 2.74 -3.64
N ILE A 98 -16.52 1.93 -3.34
CA ILE A 98 -15.15 2.23 -3.76
C ILE A 98 -14.84 1.76 -5.18
N LEU A 99 -15.48 0.67 -5.63
CA LEU A 99 -15.43 0.25 -7.04
C LEU A 99 -16.18 1.23 -7.97
N GLN A 100 -17.13 2.01 -7.47
CA GLN A 100 -17.70 3.12 -8.24
C GLN A 100 -16.63 4.20 -8.56
N ILE A 101 -15.67 4.39 -7.66
CA ILE A 101 -14.57 5.36 -7.79
C ILE A 101 -13.48 4.80 -8.72
N VAL A 102 -13.12 3.53 -8.58
CA VAL A 102 -12.09 2.82 -9.37
C VAL A 102 -12.61 1.51 -9.97
N PRO A 103 -13.50 1.57 -10.98
CA PRO A 103 -14.13 0.38 -11.57
C PRO A 103 -13.14 -0.56 -12.28
N GLU A 104 -11.95 -0.07 -12.63
CA GLU A 104 -10.89 -0.84 -13.26
C GLU A 104 -10.06 -1.68 -12.28
N ALA A 105 -10.25 -1.50 -10.97
CA ALA A 105 -9.42 -2.12 -9.93
C ALA A 105 -9.46 -3.65 -10.00
N LYS A 106 -8.28 -4.26 -9.83
CA LYS A 106 -8.12 -5.73 -9.76
C LYS A 106 -7.56 -6.20 -8.44
N ALA A 107 -6.92 -5.31 -7.69
CA ALA A 107 -6.30 -5.58 -6.41
C ALA A 107 -7.10 -4.91 -5.28
N VAL A 108 -7.12 -5.57 -4.13
CA VAL A 108 -7.70 -5.05 -2.89
C VAL A 108 -6.76 -5.28 -1.73
N ARG A 109 -6.62 -4.27 -0.89
CA ARG A 109 -6.14 -4.39 0.49
C ARG A 109 -7.18 -3.70 1.35
N SER A 110 -7.73 -4.37 2.34
CA SER A 110 -8.69 -3.76 3.26
C SER A 110 -7.95 -2.88 4.25
N HIS A 111 -8.54 -1.74 4.62
CA HIS A 111 -8.04 -0.96 5.74
C HIS A 111 -8.01 -1.81 7.02
N SER A 112 -6.91 -1.69 7.75
CA SER A 112 -6.58 -2.53 8.91
C SER A 112 -6.55 -4.05 8.59
N MET A 113 -6.25 -4.43 7.35
CA MET A 113 -6.13 -5.82 6.87
C MET A 113 -7.36 -6.72 7.10
N THR A 114 -8.55 -6.12 7.25
CA THR A 114 -9.77 -6.88 7.54
C THR A 114 -10.07 -7.90 6.44
N GLN A 115 -10.13 -9.18 6.81
CA GLN A 115 -10.41 -10.28 5.86
C GLN A 115 -11.14 -11.44 6.54
N ASN A 116 -12.01 -12.11 5.78
CA ASN A 116 -12.64 -13.38 6.14
C ASN A 116 -13.17 -14.05 4.87
N SER A 117 -13.61 -15.30 4.96
CA SER A 117 -14.08 -16.05 3.78
C SER A 117 -15.27 -15.41 3.05
N GLN A 118 -16.15 -14.69 3.76
CA GLN A 118 -17.26 -13.97 3.12
C GLN A 118 -16.77 -12.77 2.33
N LEU A 119 -15.88 -11.96 2.91
CA LEU A 119 -15.23 -10.83 2.21
C LEU A 119 -14.47 -11.30 0.96
N LEU A 120 -13.72 -12.39 1.07
CA LEU A 120 -12.98 -12.96 -0.06
C LEU A 120 -13.92 -13.39 -1.20
N ASN A 121 -15.10 -13.92 -0.90
CA ASN A 121 -16.09 -14.21 -1.93
C ASN A 121 -16.68 -12.94 -2.53
N LEU A 122 -17.01 -11.93 -1.71
CA LEU A 122 -17.49 -10.64 -2.19
C LEU A 122 -16.49 -9.96 -3.13
N PHE A 123 -15.20 -10.02 -2.81
CA PHE A 123 -14.14 -9.51 -3.68
C PHE A 123 -14.15 -10.22 -5.03
N LYS A 124 -14.20 -11.56 -5.01
CA LYS A 124 -14.20 -12.39 -6.22
C LYS A 124 -15.42 -12.13 -7.10
N GLU A 125 -16.60 -12.02 -6.49
CA GLU A 125 -17.88 -11.73 -7.17
C GLU A 125 -17.86 -10.38 -7.90
N ARG A 126 -17.06 -9.42 -7.41
CA ARG A 126 -16.90 -8.08 -7.98
C ARG A 126 -15.74 -7.96 -8.98
N GLY A 127 -15.17 -9.10 -9.39
CA GLY A 127 -14.12 -9.13 -10.41
C GLY A 127 -12.71 -8.83 -9.91
N LEU A 128 -12.53 -8.60 -8.61
CA LEU A 128 -11.19 -8.51 -8.01
C LEU A 128 -10.47 -9.85 -8.13
N ARG A 129 -9.15 -9.78 -8.26
CA ARG A 129 -8.29 -10.93 -8.53
C ARG A 129 -7.19 -11.09 -7.49
N PHE A 130 -6.70 -10.00 -6.93
CA PHE A 130 -5.56 -9.97 -6.02
C PHE A 130 -5.99 -9.46 -4.65
N ASP A 131 -5.73 -10.26 -3.61
CA ASP A 131 -5.97 -9.89 -2.22
C ASP A 131 -4.62 -9.69 -1.52
N CYS A 132 -4.39 -8.48 -1.02
CA CYS A 132 -3.13 -8.03 -0.43
C CYS A 132 -3.23 -7.86 1.10
N ASN A 133 -4.15 -8.58 1.74
CA ASN A 133 -4.46 -8.43 3.16
C ASN A 133 -3.52 -9.23 4.10
N HIS A 134 -2.58 -10.00 3.56
CA HIS A 134 -1.82 -10.96 4.37
C HIS A 134 -0.43 -10.43 4.69
N PHE A 135 -0.26 -9.88 5.89
CA PHE A 135 1.04 -9.45 6.40
C PHE A 135 1.81 -10.64 6.99
N ILE A 136 3.03 -10.86 6.51
CA ILE A 136 3.99 -11.82 7.09
C ILE A 136 5.29 -11.06 7.33
N PRO A 137 5.60 -10.66 8.59
CA PRO A 137 6.74 -9.81 8.89
C PRO A 137 8.06 -10.44 8.41
N HIS A 138 8.97 -9.65 7.83
CA HIS A 138 10.26 -10.18 7.34
C HIS A 138 11.05 -10.96 8.39
N GLN A 139 10.89 -10.64 9.68
CA GLN A 139 11.53 -11.30 10.81
C GLN A 139 11.13 -12.77 10.92
N ALA A 140 9.97 -13.17 10.37
CA ALA A 140 9.56 -14.57 10.28
C ALA A 140 10.47 -15.38 9.33
N ASN A 141 11.27 -14.70 8.50
CA ASN A 141 12.27 -15.27 7.61
C ASN A 141 11.75 -16.33 6.63
N TYR A 142 10.47 -16.23 6.25
CA TYR A 142 9.91 -17.07 5.20
C TYR A 142 10.34 -16.58 3.81
N GLN A 143 10.32 -17.50 2.85
CA GLN A 143 10.30 -17.18 1.43
C GLN A 143 8.84 -17.01 1.03
N LEU A 144 8.44 -15.79 0.70
CA LEU A 144 7.07 -15.48 0.36
C LEU A 144 6.80 -15.81 -1.10
N THR A 145 5.63 -16.37 -1.37
CA THR A 145 5.15 -16.65 -2.73
C THR A 145 3.69 -16.24 -2.84
N PRO A 146 3.23 -15.74 -3.99
CA PRO A 146 1.81 -15.54 -4.22
C PRO A 146 1.13 -16.89 -4.40
N PHE A 147 -0.10 -17.05 -3.91
CA PHE A 147 -0.80 -18.34 -3.96
C PHE A 147 -2.29 -18.18 -4.26
N ARG A 148 -2.89 -19.21 -4.86
CA ARG A 148 -4.33 -19.24 -5.15
C ARG A 148 -5.09 -19.85 -3.98
N ILE A 149 -6.23 -19.26 -3.64
CA ILE A 149 -7.16 -19.82 -2.64
C ILE A 149 -8.36 -20.49 -3.32
N TRP A 150 -9.24 -21.11 -2.51
CA TRP A 150 -10.36 -21.97 -2.97
C TRP A 150 -11.31 -21.31 -3.97
N ASN A 151 -11.50 -19.98 -3.90
CA ASN A 151 -12.38 -19.22 -4.80
C ASN A 151 -11.64 -18.63 -6.02
N GLY A 152 -10.35 -18.96 -6.19
CA GLY A 152 -9.52 -18.53 -7.30
C GLY A 152 -8.92 -17.13 -7.18
N LEU A 153 -9.15 -16.41 -6.08
CA LEU A 153 -8.35 -15.21 -5.76
C LEU A 153 -6.87 -15.59 -5.57
N ILE A 154 -6.00 -14.64 -5.90
CA ILE A 154 -4.56 -14.74 -5.67
C ILE A 154 -4.24 -13.92 -4.42
N LYS A 155 -3.76 -14.58 -3.37
CA LYS A 155 -3.20 -13.96 -2.18
C LYS A 155 -1.80 -13.45 -2.49
N ILE A 156 -1.58 -12.18 -2.20
CA ILE A 156 -0.30 -11.48 -2.33
C ILE A 156 0.13 -11.09 -0.92
N PRO A 157 0.93 -11.91 -0.23
CA PRO A 157 1.46 -11.51 1.07
C PRO A 157 2.46 -10.36 0.92
N TYR A 158 2.47 -9.46 1.89
CA TYR A 158 3.47 -8.40 2.02
C TYR A 158 4.17 -8.52 3.36
N PHE A 159 5.35 -7.93 3.50
CA PHE A 159 6.25 -8.26 4.60
C PHE A 159 6.77 -7.06 5.39
N TRP A 160 6.51 -5.87 4.89
CA TRP A 160 6.97 -4.62 5.46
C TRP A 160 5.93 -3.52 5.22
N GLU A 161 5.72 -2.70 6.23
CA GLU A 161 4.80 -1.54 6.26
C GLU A 161 5.46 -0.45 7.12
N ASP A 162 5.30 0.81 6.76
CA ASP A 162 6.04 1.92 7.39
C ASP A 162 5.64 2.18 8.85
N ASP A 163 4.36 2.11 9.18
CA ASP A 163 3.88 2.28 10.55
C ASP A 163 4.26 1.09 11.45
N LEU A 164 4.17 -0.15 10.95
CA LEU A 164 4.61 -1.36 11.64
C LEU A 164 6.13 -1.33 11.86
N HIS A 165 6.90 -0.82 10.89
CA HIS A 165 8.33 -0.64 11.06
C HIS A 165 8.69 0.36 12.16
N CYS A 166 7.92 1.44 12.31
CA CYS A 166 8.06 2.37 13.44
C CYS A 166 7.81 1.68 14.80
N ILE A 167 6.91 0.68 14.84
CA ILE A 167 6.63 -0.11 16.05
C ILE A 167 7.77 -1.09 16.35
N ASP A 168 8.30 -1.76 15.33
CA ASP A 168 9.35 -2.77 15.47
C ASP A 168 10.70 -2.17 15.91
N LYS A 169 10.95 -0.88 15.61
CA LYS A 169 12.17 -0.12 16.01
C LYS A 169 13.48 -0.81 15.65
N ILE A 170 13.51 -1.45 14.49
CA ILE A 170 14.70 -2.05 13.90
C ILE A 170 15.28 -1.13 12.82
N ASP A 171 16.57 -1.27 12.54
CA ASP A 171 17.20 -0.49 11.46
C ASP A 171 16.61 -0.84 10.09
N PHE A 172 16.32 0.17 9.27
CA PHE A 172 15.85 -0.05 7.91
C PHE A 172 16.98 -0.50 6.98
N ASN A 173 17.03 -1.78 6.66
CA ASN A 173 18.02 -2.33 5.73
C ASN A 173 17.39 -3.30 4.72
N PRO A 174 16.74 -2.80 3.66
CA PRO A 174 16.01 -3.62 2.72
C PRO A 174 16.92 -4.62 1.99
N SER A 175 18.21 -4.30 1.81
CA SER A 175 19.18 -5.21 1.18
C SER A 175 19.34 -6.55 1.91
N GLN A 176 19.05 -6.60 3.21
CA GLN A 176 19.09 -7.84 4.01
C GLN A 176 17.80 -8.67 3.93
N TRP A 177 16.68 -8.03 3.56
CA TRP A 177 15.36 -8.66 3.60
C TRP A 177 14.87 -9.05 2.22
N LEU A 178 15.29 -8.30 1.21
CA LEU A 178 15.01 -8.56 -0.18
C LEU A 178 15.65 -9.88 -0.61
N LYS A 179 14.82 -10.79 -1.11
CA LYS A 179 15.25 -12.10 -1.60
C LYS A 179 14.90 -12.20 -3.08
N CYS A 180 15.87 -12.53 -3.91
CA CYS A 180 15.68 -12.64 -5.36
C CYS A 180 14.67 -13.74 -5.75
N ASP A 181 14.51 -14.76 -4.90
CA ASP A 181 13.60 -15.87 -5.10
C ASP A 181 12.28 -15.73 -4.30
N SER A 182 12.05 -14.61 -3.62
CA SER A 182 10.85 -14.30 -2.85
C SER A 182 10.01 -13.20 -3.51
N LEU A 183 8.73 -13.16 -3.15
CA LEU A 183 7.86 -12.02 -3.37
C LEU A 183 8.27 -10.89 -2.41
N ASN A 184 8.56 -9.71 -2.95
CA ASN A 184 8.97 -8.55 -2.16
C ASN A 184 7.95 -7.40 -2.27
N VAL A 185 6.96 -7.37 -1.39
CA VAL A 185 5.90 -6.34 -1.38
C VAL A 185 6.06 -5.46 -0.14
N PHE A 186 6.17 -4.15 -0.36
CA PHE A 186 6.30 -3.11 0.66
C PHE A 186 5.07 -2.23 0.64
N ASP A 187 4.61 -1.84 1.82
CA ASP A 187 3.48 -0.96 1.99
C ASP A 187 3.91 0.36 2.63
N PHE A 188 3.38 1.47 2.11
CA PHE A 188 3.66 2.80 2.62
C PHE A 188 2.37 3.63 2.62
N HIS A 189 2.32 4.61 3.52
CA HIS A 189 1.21 5.56 3.60
C HIS A 189 1.68 6.96 3.22
N PRO A 190 0.94 7.73 2.40
CA PRO A 190 1.33 9.09 2.01
C PRO A 190 1.61 10.01 3.20
N ILE A 191 0.87 9.86 4.30
CA ILE A 191 1.05 10.66 5.51
C ILE A 191 2.43 10.44 6.15
N HIS A 192 2.89 9.19 6.21
CA HIS A 192 4.19 8.84 6.76
C HIS A 192 5.33 9.29 5.84
N LEU A 193 5.16 9.19 4.53
CA LEU A 193 6.10 9.74 3.55
C LEU A 193 6.21 11.27 3.67
N PHE A 194 5.10 11.97 3.86
CA PHE A 194 5.08 13.43 3.98
C PHE A 194 5.74 13.91 5.27
N LEU A 195 5.36 13.31 6.40
CA LEU A 195 5.93 13.60 7.72
C LEU A 195 7.34 13.05 7.89
N ASN A 196 7.75 12.14 7.02
CA ASN A 196 8.95 11.34 7.19
C ASN A 196 8.98 10.63 8.55
N THR A 197 7.88 9.95 8.86
CA THR A 197 7.66 9.33 10.15
C THR A 197 8.78 8.32 10.45
N HIS A 198 9.50 8.56 11.54
CA HIS A 198 10.45 7.61 12.14
C HIS A 198 9.84 6.92 13.36
N ASP A 199 8.90 7.60 14.02
CA ASP A 199 8.18 7.10 15.20
C ASP A 199 6.73 7.59 15.14
N LEU A 200 5.79 6.75 15.58
CA LEU A 200 4.36 7.03 15.54
C LEU A 200 3.97 8.16 16.48
N GLU A 201 4.79 8.50 17.49
CA GLU A 201 4.55 9.68 18.33
C GLU A 201 4.41 10.97 17.51
N LEU A 202 5.20 11.13 16.43
CA LEU A 202 5.08 12.28 15.54
C LEU A 202 3.74 12.30 14.80
N TYR A 203 3.31 11.14 14.32
CA TYR A 203 2.02 11.00 13.63
C TYR A 203 0.86 11.34 14.57
N GLU A 204 0.86 10.79 15.78
CA GLU A 204 -0.13 11.06 16.83
C GLU A 204 -0.17 12.54 17.21
N ALA A 205 1.00 13.15 17.45
CA ALA A 205 1.14 14.54 17.88
C ALA A 205 0.76 15.57 16.79
N THR A 206 0.60 15.13 15.54
CA THR A 206 0.25 16.00 14.40
C THR A 206 -1.11 15.67 13.80
N ARG A 207 -1.90 14.77 14.40
CA ARG A 207 -3.17 14.29 13.83
C ARG A 207 -4.16 15.39 13.50
N ASP A 208 -4.27 16.40 14.35
CA ASP A 208 -5.12 17.58 14.15
C ASP A 208 -4.66 18.47 12.98
N LEU A 209 -3.43 18.28 12.51
CA LEU A 209 -2.82 19.02 11.40
C LEU A 209 -2.77 18.23 10.08
N HIS A 210 -3.23 16.96 10.02
CA HIS A 210 -3.08 16.11 8.82
C HIS A 210 -3.77 16.67 7.57
N TYR A 211 -4.76 17.54 7.74
CA TYR A 211 -5.45 18.26 6.64
C TYR A 211 -4.98 19.71 6.48
N GLN A 212 -3.86 20.09 7.10
CA GLN A 212 -3.27 21.43 7.06
C GLN A 212 -1.82 21.34 6.55
N PRO A 213 -1.60 20.98 5.27
CA PRO A 213 -0.29 20.59 4.74
C PRO A 213 0.80 21.66 4.94
N ALA A 214 0.45 22.95 4.88
CA ALA A 214 1.40 24.04 5.15
C ALA A 214 1.97 23.99 6.57
N LEU A 215 1.13 23.71 7.58
CA LEU A 215 1.56 23.56 8.96
C LEU A 215 2.23 22.21 9.18
N LEU A 216 1.67 21.14 8.59
CA LEU A 216 2.18 19.79 8.70
C LEU A 216 3.62 19.68 8.19
N LYS A 217 3.95 20.36 7.10
CA LYS A 217 5.30 20.41 6.52
C LYS A 217 6.34 20.93 7.51
N SER A 218 5.97 21.88 8.37
CA SER A 218 6.87 22.41 9.41
C SER A 218 7.13 21.44 10.57
N ARG A 219 6.33 20.37 10.68
CA ARG A 219 6.44 19.32 11.69
C ARG A 219 7.15 18.06 11.18
N ALA A 220 7.35 17.95 9.87
CA ALA A 220 8.00 16.79 9.29
C ALA A 220 9.40 16.58 9.89
N ASN A 221 9.75 15.31 10.11
CA ASN A 221 11.05 14.92 10.61
C ASN A 221 12.14 15.23 9.55
N THR A 222 13.17 15.95 10.00
CA THR A 222 14.36 16.32 9.19
C THR A 222 15.67 15.86 9.83
N GLN A 223 15.62 15.19 10.98
CA GLN A 223 16.79 14.89 11.80
C GLN A 223 17.24 13.44 11.71
N GLN A 224 16.30 12.53 11.45
CA GLN A 224 16.52 11.10 11.39
C GLN A 224 15.94 10.53 10.09
N GLU A 225 16.42 9.37 9.67
CA GLU A 225 15.80 8.63 8.58
C GLU A 225 14.40 8.18 8.99
N GLY A 226 13.40 8.47 8.17
CA GLY A 226 12.04 7.98 8.35
C GLY A 226 11.49 7.37 7.07
N ALA A 227 10.17 7.15 7.04
CA ALA A 227 9.46 6.50 5.94
C ALA A 227 9.83 7.04 4.55
N ARG A 228 10.06 8.35 4.41
CA ARG A 228 10.48 8.94 3.14
C ARG A 228 11.87 8.49 2.72
N GLU A 229 12.85 8.55 3.62
CA GLU A 229 14.21 8.09 3.31
C GLU A 229 14.28 6.57 3.18
N TRP A 230 13.44 5.80 3.88
CA TRP A 230 13.31 4.37 3.68
C TRP A 230 12.83 4.03 2.26
N LEU A 231 11.79 4.72 1.77
CA LEU A 231 11.33 4.59 0.39
C LEU A 231 12.45 4.93 -0.61
N LEU A 232 13.13 6.07 -0.42
CA LEU A 232 14.22 6.48 -1.31
C LEU A 232 15.40 5.49 -1.29
N THR A 233 15.71 4.92 -0.13
CA THR A 233 16.74 3.89 0.02
C THR A 233 16.37 2.62 -0.75
N LEU A 234 15.12 2.16 -0.63
CA LEU A 234 14.59 1.02 -1.39
C LEU A 234 14.71 1.25 -2.91
N ILE A 235 14.39 2.46 -3.36
CA ILE A 235 14.46 2.84 -4.78
C ILE A 235 15.91 2.89 -5.27
N HIS A 236 16.80 3.60 -4.58
CA HIS A 236 18.17 3.83 -5.02
C HIS A 236 19.05 2.58 -5.01
N GLN A 237 18.76 1.59 -4.18
CA GLN A 237 19.48 0.31 -4.22
C GLN A 237 19.28 -0.44 -5.55
N HIS A 238 18.29 -0.07 -6.37
CA HIS A 238 17.88 -0.83 -7.56
C HIS A 238 17.79 -0.01 -8.84
N ILE A 239 18.04 1.30 -8.78
CA ILE A 239 18.29 2.13 -9.96
C ILE A 239 19.80 2.32 -10.07
N PRO A 240 20.47 1.84 -11.13
CA PRO A 240 21.87 2.16 -11.35
C PRO A 240 22.00 3.69 -11.45
N GLN A 241 22.88 4.26 -10.62
CA GLN A 241 23.25 5.67 -10.75
C GLN A 241 23.86 5.89 -12.15
N PRO A 242 23.53 7.00 -12.82
CA PRO A 242 23.99 7.28 -14.18
C PRO A 242 25.51 7.36 -14.31
#